data_AF-E8T2S8-F1
#
_entry.id   AF-E8T2S8-F1
#
_cell.length_a   1.000
_cell.length_b   1.000
_cell.length_c   1.000
_cell.angle_alpha   90.00
_cell.angle_beta   90.00
_cell.angle_gamma   90.00
#
_symmetry.space_group_name_H-M   'P 1'
#
loop_
_entity.id
_entity.type
_entity.pdbx_description
1 polymer ?
#
loop_
_entity_poly.entity_id
_entity_poly.type
_entity_poly.pdbx_seq_one_letter_code
_entity_poly.pdbx_strand_id
1 'polypeptide(L)'
;MRTDTVIKRLRLAMEHIAAGNVMAAFKVIQDTERSLREDLERKKSKSREPEVRELIAWYRELWNNEPPELLRFSDPWKVIARHFKDLIKIYRNNNLDTDTLRYEYEAFKDANPKLIGWKKKLLGDRGIVQFRYVLPRWKGDTSGKKWTTEENERGLDHYLQKIDEPGF
;
A
#
# COMPACT_ATOMS: atom_id res chain seq x y z
N MET A 1 -8.22 18.24 13.26
CA MET A 1 -8.82 18.76 14.52
C MET A 1 -8.08 18.16 15.69
N ARG A 2 -7.79 18.99 16.71
CA ARG A 2 -7.14 18.56 17.96
C ARG A 2 -8.15 17.87 18.87
N THR A 3 -7.69 16.94 19.71
CA THR A 3 -8.53 16.17 20.64
C THR A 3 -9.35 17.08 21.56
N ASP A 4 -8.77 18.18 22.05
CA ASP A 4 -9.47 19.15 22.92
C ASP A 4 -10.67 19.79 22.23
N THR A 5 -10.59 20.04 20.92
CA THR A 5 -11.69 20.63 20.15
C THR A 5 -12.85 19.63 19.99
N VAL A 6 -12.54 18.33 19.80
CA VAL A 6 -13.54 17.26 19.75
C VAL A 6 -14.27 17.19 21.09
N ILE A 7 -13.53 17.16 22.20
CA ILE A 7 -14.09 17.07 23.54
C ILE A 7 -15.01 18.26 23.84
N LYS A 8 -14.60 19.48 23.47
CA LYS A 8 -15.45 20.68 23.64
C LYS A 8 -16.75 20.59 22.84
N ARG A 9 -16.71 20.14 21.59
CA ARG A 9 -17.92 20.00 20.76
C ARG A 9 -18.86 18.90 21.28
N LEU A 10 -18.31 17.78 21.78
CA LEU A 10 -19.11 16.73 22.41
C LEU A 10 -19.77 17.21 23.71
N ARG A 11 -19.06 17.98 24.55
CA ARG A 11 -19.65 18.59 25.75
C ARG A 11 -20.80 19.54 25.40
N LEU A 12 -20.62 20.38 24.39
CA LEU A 12 -21.69 21.27 23.91
C LEU A 12 -22.93 20.49 23.42
N ALA A 13 -22.73 19.37 22.72
CA ALA A 13 -23.84 18.50 22.33
C ALA A 13 -24.55 17.90 23.55
N MET A 14 -23.80 17.46 24.57
CA MET A 14 -24.37 16.95 25.82
C MET A 14 -25.17 18.03 26.59
N GLU A 15 -24.70 19.27 26.61
CA GLU A 15 -25.42 20.41 27.20
C GLU A 15 -26.75 20.66 26.49
N HIS A 16 -26.76 20.60 25.14
CA HIS A 16 -28.00 20.70 24.37
C HIS A 16 -28.98 19.56 24.64
N ILE A 17 -28.48 18.32 24.82
CA ILE A 17 -29.31 17.17 25.21
C ILE A 17 -29.91 17.39 26.60
N ALA A 18 -29.09 17.80 27.58
CA ALA A 18 -29.54 18.06 28.94
C ALA A 18 -30.59 19.18 29.02
N ALA A 19 -30.50 20.17 28.13
CA ALA A 19 -31.48 21.25 28.00
C ALA A 19 -32.74 20.87 27.18
N GLY A 20 -32.87 19.62 26.71
CA GLY A 20 -33.98 19.16 25.88
C GLY A 20 -33.95 19.66 24.43
N ASN A 21 -32.87 20.33 24.00
CA ASN A 21 -32.71 20.85 22.65
C ASN A 21 -32.01 19.81 21.74
N VAL A 22 -32.77 18.76 21.40
CA VAL A 22 -32.27 17.61 20.63
C VAL A 22 -31.76 18.02 19.24
N MET A 23 -32.43 18.97 18.57
CA MET A 23 -32.00 19.41 17.23
C MET A 23 -30.66 20.16 17.24
N ALA A 24 -30.43 21.01 18.25
CA ALA A 24 -29.14 21.68 18.38
C ALA A 24 -28.01 20.69 18.68
N ALA A 25 -28.26 19.71 19.55
CA ALA A 25 -27.30 18.63 19.84
C ALA A 25 -26.95 17.83 18.57
N PHE A 26 -27.98 17.44 17.81
CA PHE A 26 -27.80 16.68 16.58
C PHE A 26 -26.95 17.43 15.55
N LYS A 27 -27.20 18.73 15.39
CA LYS A 27 -26.41 19.59 14.49
C LYS A 27 -24.93 19.64 14.90
N VAL A 28 -24.65 19.84 16.19
CA VAL A 28 -23.27 19.86 16.71
C VAL A 28 -22.56 18.52 16.47
N ILE A 29 -23.26 17.40 16.63
CA ILE A 29 -22.71 16.06 16.36
C ILE A 29 -22.40 15.90 14.86
N GLN A 30 -23.36 16.22 13.97
CA GLN A 30 -23.15 16.14 12.52
C GLN A 30 -21.98 17.00 12.04
N ASP A 31 -21.88 18.23 12.53
CA ASP A 31 -20.78 19.14 12.14
C ASP A 31 -19.42 18.66 12.67
N THR A 32 -19.40 18.03 13.85
CA THR A 32 -18.20 17.39 14.41
C THR A 32 -17.77 16.19 13.59
N GLU A 33 -18.72 15.33 13.21
CA GLU A 33 -18.48 14.15 12.37
C GLU A 33 -17.93 14.53 10.99
N ARG A 34 -18.55 15.52 10.34
CA ARG A 34 -18.09 16.08 9.06
C ARG A 34 -16.66 16.62 9.15
N SER A 35 -16.38 17.45 10.16
CA SER A 35 -15.05 18.02 10.38
C SER A 35 -13.99 16.92 10.61
N LEU A 36 -14.34 15.88 11.38
CA LEU A 36 -13.45 14.73 11.62
C LEU A 36 -13.18 13.92 10.35
N ARG A 37 -14.19 13.71 9.50
CA ARG A 37 -14.03 13.06 8.19
C ARG A 37 -13.10 13.86 7.29
N GLU A 38 -13.30 15.16 7.19
CA GLU A 38 -12.43 16.06 6.41
C GLU A 38 -10.99 16.04 6.92
N ASP A 39 -10.79 16.02 8.24
CA ASP A 39 -9.47 15.89 8.83
C ASP A 39 -8.83 14.52 8.60
N LEU A 40 -9.62 13.45 8.63
CA LEU A 40 -9.17 12.10 8.28
C LEU A 40 -8.74 12.04 6.81
N GLU A 41 -9.54 12.60 5.91
CA GLU A 41 -9.20 12.70 4.50
C GLU A 41 -7.98 13.61 4.29
N ARG A 42 -7.84 14.72 5.00
CA ARG A 42 -6.64 15.57 4.96
C ARG A 42 -5.40 14.88 5.53
N LYS A 43 -5.54 14.03 6.54
CA LYS A 43 -4.42 13.24 7.10
C LYS A 43 -4.03 12.10 6.17
N LYS A 44 -4.99 11.42 5.56
CA LYS A 44 -4.74 10.50 4.43
C LYS A 44 -4.11 11.26 3.27
N SER A 45 -4.49 12.54 3.08
CA SER A 45 -4.00 13.39 1.99
C SER A 45 -2.59 13.93 2.17
N LYS A 46 -2.08 13.93 3.41
CA LYS A 46 -0.72 14.40 3.74
C LYS A 46 0.32 13.29 3.90
N SER A 47 -0.07 12.01 4.00
CA SER A 47 0.89 10.94 4.31
C SER A 47 1.34 10.08 3.13
N ARG A 48 0.68 10.18 1.97
CA ARG A 48 1.01 9.39 0.77
C ARG A 48 1.25 10.31 -0.43
N GLU A 49 2.35 10.11 -1.15
CA GLU A 49 2.60 10.77 -2.44
C GLU A 49 1.39 10.53 -3.37
N PRO A 50 0.95 11.53 -4.18
CA PRO A 50 -0.22 11.41 -5.05
C PRO A 50 -0.21 10.14 -5.92
N GLU A 51 0.96 9.84 -6.50
CA GLU A 51 1.20 8.65 -7.32
C GLU A 51 0.94 7.34 -6.57
N VAL A 52 1.30 7.27 -5.28
CA VAL A 52 1.02 6.07 -4.46
C VAL A 52 -0.47 5.86 -4.29
N ARG A 53 -1.27 6.94 -4.20
CA ARG A 53 -2.72 6.80 -4.08
C ARG A 53 -3.36 6.34 -5.37
N GLU A 54 -2.94 6.91 -6.49
CA GLU A 54 -3.41 6.52 -7.81
C GLU A 54 -3.09 5.04 -8.07
N LEU A 55 -1.88 4.59 -7.72
CA LEU A 55 -1.52 3.18 -7.81
C LEU A 55 -2.35 2.29 -6.87
N ILE A 56 -2.65 2.73 -5.65
CA ILE A 56 -3.54 1.97 -4.75
C ILE A 56 -4.97 1.89 -5.31
N ALA A 57 -5.49 2.98 -5.88
CA ALA A 57 -6.82 3.02 -6.47
C ALA A 57 -6.92 2.07 -7.67
N TRP A 58 -5.96 2.17 -8.60
CA TRP A 58 -5.85 1.23 -9.72
C TRP A 58 -5.70 -0.22 -9.24
N TYR A 59 -4.85 -0.47 -8.24
CA TYR A 59 -4.65 -1.82 -7.70
C TYR A 59 -5.91 -2.40 -7.06
N ARG A 60 -6.72 -1.55 -6.41
CA ARG A 60 -8.03 -1.94 -5.88
C ARG A 60 -8.96 -2.39 -6.98
N GLU A 61 -9.06 -1.61 -8.05
CA GLU A 61 -9.92 -1.93 -9.20
C GLU A 61 -9.45 -3.22 -9.88
N LEU A 62 -8.14 -3.39 -10.07
CA LEU A 62 -7.54 -4.56 -10.69
C LEU A 62 -7.86 -5.89 -9.97
N TRP A 63 -8.09 -5.82 -8.65
CA TRP A 63 -8.40 -6.98 -7.80
C TRP A 63 -9.82 -6.95 -7.24
N ASN A 64 -10.72 -6.10 -7.76
CA ASN A 64 -12.10 -5.96 -7.25
C ASN A 64 -12.19 -5.74 -5.72
N ASN A 65 -11.27 -4.94 -5.16
CA ASN A 65 -11.08 -4.71 -3.72
C ASN A 65 -10.62 -5.93 -2.90
N GLU A 66 -10.31 -7.05 -3.55
CA GLU A 66 -9.85 -8.29 -2.92
C GLU A 66 -8.39 -8.64 -3.31
N PRO A 67 -7.40 -7.80 -2.95
CA PRO A 67 -6.02 -8.11 -3.29
C PRO A 67 -5.49 -9.32 -2.50
N PRO A 68 -4.50 -10.04 -3.07
CA PRO A 68 -3.73 -11.11 -2.43
C PRO A 68 -3.28 -10.83 -0.99
N GLU A 69 -2.93 -9.58 -0.70
CA GLU A 69 -2.46 -9.15 0.61
C GLU A 69 -3.52 -9.22 1.71
N LEU A 70 -4.83 -9.24 1.38
CA LEU A 70 -5.92 -9.28 2.36
C LEU A 70 -5.81 -10.48 3.31
N LEU A 71 -5.46 -11.65 2.77
CA LEU A 71 -5.42 -12.89 3.54
C LEU A 71 -4.14 -13.01 4.40
N ARG A 72 -3.14 -12.17 4.12
CA ARG A 72 -1.78 -12.31 4.67
C ARG A 72 -1.43 -11.23 5.69
N PHE A 73 -2.12 -10.11 5.70
CA PHE A 73 -1.76 -8.95 6.53
C PHE A 73 -2.99 -8.35 7.22
N SER A 74 -2.81 -7.90 8.46
CA SER A 74 -3.86 -7.22 9.23
C SER A 74 -4.22 -5.83 8.70
N ASP A 75 -3.25 -5.13 8.10
CA ASP A 75 -3.46 -3.87 7.37
C ASP A 75 -2.85 -3.97 5.96
N PRO A 76 -3.56 -4.63 5.03
CA PRO A 76 -3.06 -4.92 3.69
C PRO A 76 -2.80 -3.63 2.90
N TRP A 77 -3.63 -2.60 3.08
CA TRP A 77 -3.49 -1.32 2.38
C TRP A 77 -2.27 -0.52 2.81
N LYS A 78 -1.82 -0.65 4.05
CA LYS A 78 -0.56 -0.06 4.51
C LYS A 78 0.65 -0.79 3.94
N VAL A 79 0.58 -2.12 3.82
CA VAL A 79 1.63 -2.93 3.20
C VAL A 79 1.75 -2.62 1.71
N ILE A 80 0.63 -2.65 0.97
CA ILE A 80 0.55 -2.28 -0.45
C ILE A 80 1.14 -0.89 -0.69
N ALA A 81 0.77 0.10 0.12
CA ALA A 81 1.28 1.47 0.00
C ALA A 81 2.82 1.55 0.16
N ARG A 82 3.39 0.77 1.08
CA ARG A 82 4.85 0.70 1.26
C ARG A 82 5.52 0.13 0.01
N HIS A 83 4.99 -0.96 -0.53
CA HIS A 83 5.55 -1.59 -1.72
C HIS A 83 5.45 -0.70 -2.96
N PHE A 84 4.34 0.01 -3.16
CA PHE A 84 4.26 1.00 -4.24
C PHE A 84 5.26 2.13 -4.09
N LYS A 85 5.47 2.65 -2.87
CA LYS A 85 6.50 3.68 -2.64
C LYS A 85 7.89 3.20 -3.05
N ASP A 86 8.22 1.95 -2.72
CA ASP A 86 9.53 1.37 -3.08
C ASP A 86 9.64 1.11 -4.59
N LEU A 87 8.57 0.61 -5.22
CA LEU A 87 8.52 0.37 -6.66
C LEU A 87 8.66 1.69 -7.44
N ILE A 88 7.96 2.76 -7.05
CA ILE A 88 8.11 4.08 -7.67
C ILE A 88 9.58 4.53 -7.62
N LYS A 89 10.25 4.39 -6.47
CA LYS A 89 11.68 4.72 -6.35
C LYS A 89 12.54 3.89 -7.31
N ILE A 90 12.31 2.58 -7.37
CA ILE A 90 13.06 1.68 -8.26
C ILE A 90 12.87 2.10 -9.72
N TYR A 91 11.63 2.36 -10.15
CA TYR A 91 11.33 2.72 -11.54
C TYR A 91 11.93 4.07 -11.90
N ARG A 92 11.78 5.09 -11.03
CA ARG A 92 12.39 6.41 -11.23
C ARG A 92 13.92 6.34 -11.32
N ASN A 93 14.58 5.53 -10.48
CA ASN A 93 16.03 5.32 -10.55
C ASN A 93 16.48 4.70 -11.89
N ASN A 94 15.57 4.03 -12.60
CA ASN A 94 15.81 3.45 -13.92
C ASN A 94 15.22 4.29 -15.06
N ASN A 95 14.87 5.55 -14.79
CA ASN A 95 14.22 6.48 -15.72
C ASN A 95 12.90 5.96 -16.31
N LEU A 96 12.12 5.25 -15.49
CA LEU A 96 10.78 4.77 -15.83
C LEU A 96 9.73 5.43 -14.95
N ASP A 97 8.52 5.51 -15.48
CA ASP A 97 7.35 6.10 -14.84
C ASP A 97 6.42 5.05 -14.21
N THR A 98 5.33 5.56 -13.62
CA THR A 98 4.29 4.76 -12.97
C THR A 98 3.40 4.01 -13.96
N ASP A 99 3.27 4.47 -15.21
CA ASP A 99 2.51 3.78 -16.25
C ASP A 99 3.24 2.51 -16.70
N THR A 100 4.56 2.58 -16.86
CA THR A 100 5.41 1.41 -17.10
C THR A 100 5.29 0.39 -15.97
N LEU A 101 5.26 0.87 -14.71
CA LEU A 101 5.05 0.02 -13.54
C LEU A 101 3.70 -0.72 -13.60
N ARG A 102 2.61 -0.04 -13.97
CA ARG A 102 1.28 -0.66 -14.10
C ARG A 102 1.28 -1.74 -15.18
N TYR A 103 1.78 -1.41 -16.37
CA TYR A 103 1.86 -2.32 -17.50
C TYR A 103 2.63 -3.60 -17.16
N GLU A 104 3.79 -3.46 -16.52
CA GLU A 104 4.62 -4.61 -16.17
C GLU A 104 4.05 -5.44 -15.03
N TYR A 105 3.35 -4.82 -14.09
CA TYR A 105 2.63 -5.55 -13.07
C TYR A 105 1.46 -6.35 -13.66
N GLU A 106 0.71 -5.80 -14.61
CA GLU A 106 -0.36 -6.53 -15.32
C GLU A 106 0.23 -7.72 -16.09
N ALA A 107 1.33 -7.51 -16.81
CA ALA A 107 2.06 -8.58 -17.47
C ALA A 107 2.52 -9.68 -16.48
N PHE A 108 2.99 -9.29 -15.29
CA PHE A 108 3.33 -10.23 -14.21
C PHE A 108 2.09 -10.95 -13.65
N LYS A 109 0.99 -10.23 -13.43
CA LYS A 109 -0.27 -10.76 -12.92
C LYS A 109 -0.85 -11.79 -13.87
N ASP A 110 -0.70 -11.62 -15.17
CA ASP A 110 -1.24 -12.54 -16.18
C ASP A 110 -0.22 -13.60 -16.65
N ALA A 111 1.04 -13.48 -16.22
CA ALA A 111 2.11 -14.41 -16.57
C ALA A 111 1.77 -15.86 -16.24
N ASN A 112 2.10 -16.76 -17.16
CA ASN A 112 1.89 -18.20 -16.96
C ASN A 112 2.88 -18.74 -15.91
N PRO A 113 2.42 -19.38 -14.83
CA PRO A 113 3.29 -19.95 -13.79
C PRO A 113 4.32 -20.95 -14.33
N LYS A 114 4.07 -21.56 -15.50
CA LYS A 114 5.00 -22.49 -16.15
C LYS A 114 6.27 -21.81 -16.70
N LEU A 115 6.20 -20.52 -17.05
CA LEU A 115 7.34 -19.74 -17.55
C LEU A 115 8.24 -19.24 -16.42
N ILE A 116 7.69 -19.10 -15.22
CA ILE A 116 8.44 -18.75 -14.01
C ILE A 116 8.92 -20.07 -13.40
N GLY A 117 9.90 -20.70 -14.07
CA GLY A 117 10.46 -22.03 -13.75
C GLY A 117 11.06 -22.17 -12.34
N TRP A 118 11.08 -21.09 -11.54
CA TRP A 118 11.64 -21.03 -10.20
C TRP A 118 10.53 -20.72 -9.19
N LYS A 119 9.98 -21.80 -8.63
CA LYS A 119 9.09 -21.87 -7.47
C LYS A 119 7.59 -21.61 -7.75
N LYS A 120 6.92 -22.67 -8.21
CA LYS A 120 5.49 -22.96 -7.94
C LYS A 120 5.08 -22.77 -6.45
N LYS A 121 6.05 -22.74 -5.52
CA LYS A 121 5.89 -22.44 -4.08
C LYS A 121 6.06 -20.96 -3.69
N LEU A 122 6.68 -20.10 -4.53
CA LEU A 122 6.77 -18.64 -4.30
C LEU A 122 5.78 -17.85 -5.15
N LEU A 123 5.24 -18.43 -6.23
CA LEU A 123 4.02 -17.95 -6.86
C LEU A 123 2.85 -18.16 -5.88
N GLY A 124 2.79 -17.34 -4.83
CA GLY A 124 1.54 -17.05 -4.15
C GLY A 124 0.61 -16.25 -5.07
N ASP A 125 -0.35 -15.54 -4.49
CA ASP A 125 -1.53 -15.03 -5.22
C ASP A 125 -1.26 -13.84 -6.18
N ARG A 126 -0.02 -13.67 -6.66
CA ARG A 126 0.41 -12.62 -7.62
C ARG A 126 0.26 -11.18 -7.11
N GLY A 127 0.35 -11.02 -5.78
CA GLY A 127 0.29 -9.73 -5.11
C GLY A 127 1.45 -8.78 -5.42
N ILE A 128 1.28 -7.49 -5.11
CA ILE A 128 2.29 -6.44 -5.30
C ILE A 128 3.56 -6.70 -4.49
N VAL A 129 3.41 -7.34 -3.31
CA VAL A 129 4.54 -7.76 -2.46
C VAL A 129 5.44 -8.73 -3.24
N GLN A 130 4.81 -9.71 -3.90
CA GLN A 130 5.51 -10.73 -4.66
C GLN A 130 6.17 -10.12 -5.89
N PHE A 131 5.47 -9.24 -6.61
CA PHE A 131 6.00 -8.56 -7.77
C PHE A 131 7.31 -7.82 -7.44
N ARG A 132 7.33 -7.01 -6.38
CA ARG A 132 8.55 -6.31 -5.95
C ARG A 132 9.70 -7.29 -5.65
N TYR A 133 9.40 -8.42 -5.03
CA TYR A 133 10.41 -9.42 -4.68
C TYR A 133 11.04 -10.07 -5.92
N VAL A 134 10.23 -10.40 -6.93
CA VAL A 134 10.72 -11.05 -8.16
C VAL A 134 11.21 -10.05 -9.21
N LEU A 135 10.97 -8.75 -9.02
CA LEU A 135 11.26 -7.71 -10.00
C LEU A 135 12.68 -7.77 -10.59
N PRO A 136 13.78 -7.95 -9.80
CA PRO A 136 15.11 -8.07 -10.38
C PRO A 136 15.25 -9.24 -11.36
N ARG A 137 14.63 -10.38 -11.04
CA ARG A 137 14.64 -11.56 -11.91
C ARG A 137 13.70 -11.42 -13.10
N TRP A 138 12.54 -10.80 -12.89
CA TRP A 138 11.57 -10.48 -13.95
C TRP A 138 12.19 -9.60 -15.03
N LYS A 139 13.05 -8.67 -14.62
CA LYS A 139 13.78 -7.76 -15.52
C LYS A 139 15.00 -8.39 -16.19
N GLY A 140 15.48 -9.52 -15.66
CA GLY A 140 16.68 -10.19 -16.13
C GLY A 140 17.97 -9.48 -15.71
N ASP A 141 19.10 -10.07 -16.08
CA ASP A 141 20.43 -9.51 -15.81
C ASP A 141 20.72 -8.35 -16.76
N THR A 142 20.22 -7.17 -16.41
CA THR A 142 20.47 -5.94 -17.16
C THR A 142 21.68 -5.23 -16.58
N SER A 143 22.83 -5.41 -17.21
CA SER A 143 24.08 -4.72 -16.86
C SER A 143 23.85 -3.22 -16.61
N GLY A 144 24.07 -2.77 -15.37
CA GLY A 144 24.02 -1.36 -14.97
C GLY A 144 22.69 -0.84 -14.39
N LYS A 145 21.60 -1.61 -14.41
CA LYS A 145 20.30 -1.21 -13.82
C LYS A 145 20.05 -1.85 -12.46
N LYS A 146 19.76 -1.05 -11.43
CA LYS A 146 19.40 -1.52 -10.09
C LYS A 146 17.89 -1.64 -9.95
N TRP A 147 17.37 -2.87 -9.98
CA TRP A 147 15.95 -3.18 -9.77
C TRP A 147 15.58 -3.44 -8.30
N THR A 148 16.39 -2.91 -7.38
CA THR A 148 16.28 -3.04 -5.93
C THR A 148 16.38 -1.65 -5.27
N THR A 149 15.89 -1.52 -4.04
CA THR A 149 16.20 -0.37 -3.17
C THR A 149 17.39 -0.72 -2.25
N GLU A 150 18.13 0.28 -1.76
CA GLU A 150 19.22 0.06 -0.77
C GLU A 150 18.72 -0.68 0.49
N GLU A 151 17.50 -0.39 0.93
CA GLU A 151 16.83 -1.12 2.03
C GLU A 151 16.53 -2.60 1.68
N ASN A 152 16.42 -2.95 0.40
CA ASN A 152 16.19 -4.31 -0.09
C ASN A 152 17.49 -5.08 -0.37
N GLU A 153 18.63 -4.42 -0.60
CA GLU A 153 19.90 -5.09 -0.84
C GLU A 153 20.31 -5.95 0.37
N ARG A 154 20.09 -5.47 1.61
CA ARG A 154 20.29 -6.27 2.84
C ARG A 154 19.37 -7.48 2.98
N GLY A 155 18.20 -7.47 2.31
CA GLY A 155 17.21 -8.53 2.38
C GLY A 155 17.47 -9.69 1.41
N LEU A 156 18.27 -9.48 0.36
CA LEU A 156 18.67 -10.55 -0.55
C LEU A 156 19.61 -11.54 0.16
N ASP A 157 20.64 -11.04 0.85
CA ASP A 157 21.63 -11.88 1.53
C ASP A 157 21.01 -12.73 2.65
N HIS A 158 20.08 -12.16 3.43
CA HIS A 158 19.51 -12.85 4.59
C HIS A 158 18.62 -14.07 4.23
N TYR A 159 18.07 -14.15 3.01
CA TYR A 159 17.21 -15.26 2.58
C TYR A 159 17.79 -16.12 1.45
N LEU A 160 18.85 -15.66 0.77
CA LEU A 160 19.53 -16.44 -0.26
C LEU A 160 20.72 -17.24 0.29
N GLN A 161 21.41 -16.78 1.34
CA GLN A 161 22.50 -17.56 1.95
C GLN A 161 22.02 -18.87 2.64
N LYS A 162 20.73 -19.01 2.95
CA LYS A 162 20.18 -20.25 3.54
C LYS A 162 19.72 -21.30 2.53
N ILE A 163 19.80 -21.03 1.23
CA ILE A 163 19.35 -21.98 0.20
C ILE A 163 20.55 -22.58 -0.56
N ASP A 164 21.73 -21.93 -0.50
CA ASP A 164 22.97 -22.40 -1.12
C ASP A 164 24.02 -22.87 -0.09
N GLU A 165 23.59 -23.45 1.04
CA GLU A 165 24.45 -24.41 1.76
C GLU A 165 24.10 -25.83 1.27
N PRO A 166 24.84 -26.39 0.29
CA PRO A 166 24.89 -27.82 0.12
C PRO A 166 25.61 -28.38 1.35
N GLY A 167 24.84 -28.93 2.29
CA GLY A 167 25.38 -29.73 3.38
C GLY A 167 26.11 -30.94 2.82
N PHE A 168 27.44 -30.90 2.92
CA PHE A 168 28.24 -32.07 3.28
C PHE A 168 28.10 -32.31 4.79
#